data_AF-A0A2E5BWZ2-F1
#
_entry.id   AF-A0A2E5BWZ2-F1
#
_cell.length_a   1.000
_cell.length_b   1.000
_cell.length_c   1.000
_cell.angle_alpha   90.00
_cell.angle_beta   90.00
_cell.angle_gamma   90.00
#
_symmetry.space_group_name_H-M   'P 1'
#
loop_
_entity.id
_entity.type
_entity.pdbx_description
1 polymer ?
#
loop_
_entity_poly.entity_id
_entity_poly.type
_entity_poly.pdbx_seq_one_letter_code
_entity_poly.pdbx_strand_id
1 'polypeptide(L)' 'MLPHVEKFGIYFNAKEETVVRITSPYWFPPESEWTFVTNEVNATLTNIRDTIKSEGLSKNTANIRWGRIPLLD' A
#
# COMPACT_ATOMS: atom_id res chain seq x y z
N MET A 1 -3.49 -23.67 -0.80
CA MET A 1 -2.95 -22.31 -0.62
C MET A 1 -4.00 -21.52 0.14
N LEU A 2 -3.64 -20.78 1.19
CA LEU A 2 -4.61 -19.97 1.94
C LEU A 2 -5.14 -18.88 0.99
N PRO A 3 -6.47 -18.70 0.83
CA PRO A 3 -7.05 -17.77 -0.14
C PRO A 3 -6.70 -16.29 0.12
N HIS A 4 -6.12 -15.98 1.28
CA HIS A 4 -5.78 -14.62 1.70
C HIS A 4 -4.38 -14.16 1.29
N VAL A 5 -3.53 -15.05 0.75
CA VAL A 5 -2.18 -14.69 0.30
C VAL A 5 -2.22 -13.76 -0.92
N GLU A 6 -3.30 -13.82 -1.70
CA GLU A 6 -3.51 -12.99 -2.89
C GLU A 6 -3.62 -11.49 -2.59
N LYS A 7 -3.88 -11.13 -1.33
CA LYS A 7 -4.00 -9.73 -0.87
C LYS A 7 -2.75 -9.22 -0.14
N PHE A 8 -1.66 -9.97 -0.12
CA PHE A 8 -0.39 -9.48 0.42
C PHE A 8 0.27 -8.54 -0.57
N GLY A 9 0.79 -7.42 -0.06
CA GLY A 9 1.36 -6.40 -0.90
C GLY A 9 1.47 -5.05 -0.23
N ILE A 10 1.76 -4.05 -1.07
CA ILE A 10 1.80 -2.65 -0.70
C ILE A 10 0.51 -1.98 -1.18
N TYR A 11 -0.08 -1.20 -0.28
CA TYR A 11 -1.27 -0.42 -0.55
C TYR A 11 -0.97 1.06 -0.34
N PHE A 12 -1.58 1.91 -1.16
CA PHE A 12 -1.43 3.35 -1.15
C PHE A 12 -2.74 4.04 -0.78
N ASN A 13 -2.67 5.00 0.14
CA ASN A 13 -3.76 5.89 0.48
C ASN A 13 -3.49 7.28 -0.11
N ALA A 14 -4.29 7.66 -1.10
CA ALA A 14 -4.16 8.95 -1.77
C ALA A 14 -4.55 10.15 -0.90
N LYS A 15 -5.39 9.96 0.12
CA LYS A 15 -5.81 11.05 1.02
C LYS A 15 -4.70 11.46 1.97
N GLU A 16 -3.97 10.49 2.51
CA GLU A 16 -2.90 10.72 3.49
C GLU A 16 -1.50 10.75 2.88
N GLU A 17 -1.40 10.42 1.58
CA GLU A 17 -0.14 10.20 0.87
C GLU A 17 0.76 9.17 1.58
N THR A 18 0.14 8.11 2.08
CA THR A 18 0.83 7.06 2.85
C THR A 18 0.75 5.71 2.15
N VAL A 19 1.75 4.87 2.39
CA VAL A 19 1.77 3.46 1.96
C VAL A 19 1.90 2.53 3.15
N VAL A 20 1.23 1.38 3.09
CA VAL A 20 1.31 0.35 4.13
C VAL A 20 1.66 -0.99 3.51
N ARG A 21 2.40 -1.81 4.28
CA ARG A 21 2.78 -3.16 3.90
C ARG A 21 1.86 -4.17 4.58
N ILE A 22 1.14 -4.93 3.79
CA ILE A 22 0.24 -5.98 4.28
C ILE A 22 0.91 -7.33 4.07
N THR A 23 1.32 -7.93 5.18
CA THR A 23 1.92 -9.27 5.25
C THR A 23 1.16 -10.19 6.22
N SER A 24 0.08 -9.67 6.81
CA SER A 24 -0.73 -10.37 7.81
C SER A 24 -2.11 -10.67 7.22
N PRO A 25 -2.63 -11.89 7.38
CA PRO A 25 -3.95 -12.28 6.86
C PRO A 25 -5.11 -11.78 7.72
N TYR A 26 -4.84 -11.16 8.87
CA TYR A 26 -5.84 -10.76 9.87
C TYR A 26 -6.34 -9.33 9.71
N TRP A 27 -5.69 -8.53 8.85
CA TRP A 27 -6.07 -7.15 8.61
C TRP A 27 -5.85 -6.80 7.15
N PHE A 28 -6.91 -6.35 6.49
CA PHE A 28 -6.84 -5.79 5.14
C PHE A 28 -7.44 -4.40 5.15
N PRO A 29 -6.79 -3.44 4.48
CA PRO A 29 -7.34 -2.11 4.38
C PRO A 29 -8.67 -2.14 3.59
N PRO A 30 -9.64 -1.27 3.94
CA PRO A 30 -10.85 -1.13 3.15
C PRO A 30 -10.52 -0.57 1.75
N GLU A 31 -10.98 -1.27 0.70
CA GLU A 31 -10.66 -0.97 -0.71
C GLU A 31 -11.09 0.43 -1.15
N SER A 32 -12.04 1.05 -0.45
CA SER A 32 -12.49 2.42 -0.74
C SER A 32 -11.44 3.51 -0.46
N GLU A 33 -10.44 3.23 0.36
CA GLU A 33 -9.43 4.22 0.77
C GLU A 33 -8.01 3.83 0.36
N TRP A 34 -7.79 2.56 0.03
CA TRP A 34 -6.48 1.99 -0.23
C TRP A 34 -6.43 1.32 -1.59
N THR A 35 -5.53 1.81 -2.44
CA THR A 35 -5.27 1.24 -3.76
C THR A 35 -4.11 0.26 -3.69
N PHE A 36 -4.28 -0.93 -4.25
CA PHE A 36 -3.19 -1.89 -4.37
C PHE A 36 -2.12 -1.38 -5.34
N VAL A 37 -0.85 -1.43 -4.93
CA VAL A 37 0.29 -0.94 -5.74
C VAL A 37 1.13 -2.10 -6.28
N THR A 38 1.47 -3.07 -5.43
CA THR A 38 2.31 -4.21 -5.82
C THR A 38 2.19 -5.36 -4.82
N ASN A 39 2.33 -6.60 -5.28
CA ASN A 39 2.46 -7.78 -4.42
C ASN A 39 3.89 -7.95 -3.86
N GLU A 40 4.85 -7.15 -4.33
CA GLU A 40 6.23 -7.17 -3.84
C GLU A 40 6.31 -6.48 -2.47
N VAL A 41 6.02 -7.22 -1.40
CA VAL A 41 5.99 -6.68 -0.03
C VAL A 41 7.32 -6.05 0.41
N ASN A 42 8.44 -6.47 -0.18
CA ASN A 42 9.77 -5.94 0.10
C ASN A 42 10.19 -4.79 -0.82
N ALA A 43 9.29 -4.27 -1.64
CA ALA A 43 9.56 -3.11 -2.49
C ALA A 43 10.06 -1.92 -1.66
N THR A 44 11.07 -1.24 -2.19
CA THR A 44 11.62 -0.01 -1.59
C THR A 44 10.64 1.15 -1.80
N LEU A 45 10.71 2.15 -0.93
CA LEU A 45 9.86 3.34 -1.07
C LEU A 45 10.08 4.06 -2.41
N THR A 46 11.31 4.06 -2.93
CA THR A 46 11.63 4.60 -4.26
C THR A 46 10.87 3.87 -5.35
N ASN A 47 10.95 2.53 -5.39
CA ASN A 47 10.22 1.73 -6.38
C ASN A 47 8.71 1.93 -6.27
N ILE A 48 8.18 1.97 -5.05
CA ILE A 48 6.75 2.21 -4.80
C ILE A 48 6.31 3.57 -5.35
N ARG A 49 7.12 4.63 -5.14
CA ARG A 49 6.84 5.96 -5.69
C ARG A 49 6.87 5.99 -7.21
N ASP A 50 7.79 5.25 -7.83
CA ASP A 50 7.84 5.12 -9.29
C ASP A 50 6.62 4.38 -9.83
N THR A 51 6.18 3.29 -9.18
CA THR A 51 4.93 2.59 -9.54
C THR A 51 3.72 3.51 -9.41
N ILE A 52 3.57 4.20 -8.28
CA ILE A 52 2.46 5.15 -8.04
C ILE A 52 2.45 6.29 -9.07
N LYS A 53 3.63 6.77 -9.48
CA LYS A 53 3.77 7.78 -10.53
C LYS A 53 3.39 7.21 -11.90
N SER A 54 3.85 6.01 -12.23
CA SER A 54 3.57 5.34 -13.50
C SER A 54 2.08 5.04 -13.67
N GLU A 55 1.39 4.68 -12.58
CA GLU A 55 -0.05 4.42 -12.57
C GLU A 55 -0.89 5.70 -12.41
N GLY A 56 -0.26 6.86 -12.21
CA GLY A 56 -0.96 8.14 -12.07
C GLY A 56 -1.79 8.26 -10.79
N LEU A 57 -1.51 7.45 -9.77
CA LEU A 57 -2.29 7.40 -8.52
C LEU A 57 -2.04 8.63 -7.62
N SER A 58 -0.91 9.32 -7.78
CA SER A 58 -0.62 10.58 -7.07
C SER A 58 0.16 11.56 -7.94
N LYS A 59 -0.15 12.85 -7.78
CA LYS A 59 0.56 13.97 -8.44
C LYS A 59 1.87 14.32 -7.74
N ASN A 60 2.02 14.00 -6.45
CA ASN A 60 3.19 14.35 -5.66
C ASN A 60 3.79 13.12 -4.97
N THR A 61 4.49 12.30 -5.75
CA THR A 61 5.07 11.06 -5.22
C THR A 61 6.23 11.29 -4.25
N ALA A 62 6.81 12.50 -4.21
CA ALA A 62 7.88 12.84 -3.28
C ALA A 62 7.41 12.88 -1.81
N ASN A 63 6.15 13.21 -1.57
CA ASN A 63 5.59 13.28 -0.21
C ASN A 63 5.15 11.91 0.34
N ILE A 64 5.14 10.88 -0.52
CA ILE A 64 4.68 9.55 -0.14
C ILE A 64 5.60 8.95 0.92
N ARG A 65 5.02 8.48 2.02
CA ARG A 65 5.75 7.93 3.18
C ARG A 65 5.11 6.66 3.71
N TRP A 66 5.85 5.91 4.51
CA TRP A 66 5.28 4.76 5.21
C TRP A 66 4.25 5.23 6.24
N GLY A 67 3.02 4.74 6.10
CA GLY A 67 1.95 4.90 7.07
C GLY A 67 2.05 3.86 8.18
N ARG A 68 1.20 4.03 9.20
CA ARG A 68 0.97 2.99 10.21
C ARG A 68 -0.36 2.32 9.92
N ILE A 69 -0.39 1.00 10.06
CA ILE A 69 -1.65 0.27 10.11
C ILE A 69 -2.32 0.63 11.44
N PRO A 70 -3.57 1.13 11.44
CA PRO A 70 -4.29 1.39 12.68
C PRO A 70 -4.41 0.08 13.46
N LEU A 71 -3.93 0.10 14.71
CA LEU A 71 -4.18 -0.99 15.63
C LEU A 71 -5.68 -0.96 15.94
N LEU A 72 -6.39 -2.05 15.67
CA LEU A 72 -7.71 -2.25 16.26
C LEU A 72 -7.48 -2.37 17.77
N ASP A 73 -8.03 -1.43 18.55
CA ASP A 73 -8.19 -1.58 20.00
C ASP A 73 -9.36 -2.53 20.28
#